data_AF-A0A8D1XR97-F1
#
_entry.id   AF-A0A8D1XR97-F1
#
_cell.length_a   1.000
_cell.length_b   1.000
_cell.length_c   1.000
_cell.angle_alpha   90.00
_cell.angle_beta   90.00
_cell.angle_gamma   90.00
#
_symmetry.space_group_name_H-M   'P 1'
#
loop_
_entity.id
_entity.type
_entity.pdbx_description
1 polymer ?
#
loop_
_entity_poly.entity_id
_entity_poly.type
_entity_poly.pdbx_seq_one_letter_code
_entity_poly.pdbx_strand_id
1 'polypeptide(L)'
;MKRQRTITQMKEKGKTPENQLREEEILSLQEKDFRLLMLKMMQDIGNKLEAEMDNLQETLTKEIQDIKFKQEEMQNTITEVKNSLEAANSRIQQAEERISEVDNRLVEITDAEQKREKRLKTNEESLRELWDNVKLTNIRIIGVPEGEERKKGTEKIFQGILAENFPKMGKESLTQIQEAQREPYKINPRRNTLRHILIKLTKIKDKEKILKAAREKKQVTYKGTPIRLSADFSAETLQARRERHDILNVMKGKKPPTKITLPSKALIQI
;
A
#
# COMPACT_ATOMS: atom_id res chain seq x y z
N MET A 1 -115.20 63.12 -19.11
CA MET A 1 -116.34 64.02 -18.88
C MET A 1 -116.96 63.74 -17.51
N LYS A 2 -117.64 64.77 -16.99
CA LYS A 2 -118.23 64.94 -15.67
C LYS A 2 -119.02 63.73 -15.13
N ARG A 3 -118.92 63.55 -13.81
CA ARG A 3 -119.89 62.82 -12.99
C ARG A 3 -121.30 63.37 -13.22
N GLN A 4 -122.29 62.49 -13.29
CA GLN A 4 -123.58 62.74 -12.62
C GLN A 4 -124.28 61.44 -12.24
N ARG A 5 -124.83 61.46 -11.03
CA ARG A 5 -125.56 60.42 -10.29
C ARG A 5 -127.03 60.40 -10.70
N THR A 6 -127.69 59.23 -10.61
CA THR A 6 -129.13 59.09 -10.27
C THR A 6 -129.42 57.60 -9.92
N ILE A 7 -129.76 57.26 -8.66
CA ILE A 7 -131.10 56.88 -8.08
C ILE A 7 -131.28 55.34 -7.93
N THR A 8 -131.28 54.78 -6.70
CA THR A 8 -132.43 54.46 -5.79
C THR A 8 -133.01 53.05 -6.06
N GLN A 9 -132.61 52.01 -5.31
CA GLN A 9 -133.20 51.41 -4.08
C GLN A 9 -134.11 50.19 -4.30
N MET A 10 -133.99 49.25 -3.34
CA MET A 10 -134.99 48.37 -2.69
C MET A 10 -134.70 46.87 -2.92
N LYS A 11 -134.12 46.18 -1.89
CA LYS A 11 -134.80 45.45 -0.78
C LYS A 11 -135.37 44.10 -1.29
N GLU A 12 -135.19 42.95 -0.65
CA GLU A 12 -135.27 42.68 0.79
C GLU A 12 -134.78 41.26 1.17
N LYS A 13 -134.19 41.15 2.36
CA LYS A 13 -134.27 40.08 3.39
C LYS A 13 -134.04 38.58 3.05
N GLY A 14 -132.94 38.06 3.61
CA GLY A 14 -133.01 37.29 4.87
C GLY A 14 -132.62 35.79 4.83
N LYS A 15 -131.57 35.43 5.59
CA LYS A 15 -131.47 34.30 6.57
C LYS A 15 -130.00 33.88 6.79
N THR A 16 -129.57 33.86 8.04
CA THR A 16 -128.36 33.17 8.53
C THR A 16 -128.54 31.65 8.50
N PRO A 17 -127.43 30.91 8.39
CA PRO A 17 -127.20 29.85 9.38
C PRO A 17 -125.75 29.82 9.91
N GLU A 18 -125.64 29.70 11.24
CA GLU A 18 -124.47 29.28 12.00
C GLU A 18 -124.20 27.78 11.74
N ASN A 19 -123.00 27.42 11.23
CA ASN A 19 -122.32 26.14 11.50
C ASN A 19 -120.97 25.91 10.78
N GLN A 20 -120.39 26.90 10.09
CA GLN A 20 -119.09 26.72 9.40
C GLN A 20 -117.85 26.94 10.29
N LEU A 21 -118.02 27.45 11.52
CA LEU A 21 -116.89 27.94 12.34
C LEU A 21 -116.14 26.86 13.15
N ARG A 22 -116.66 25.64 13.32
CA ARG A 22 -116.08 24.65 14.26
C ARG A 22 -115.17 23.56 13.66
N GLU A 23 -115.28 23.23 12.38
CA GLU A 23 -114.41 22.24 11.72
C GLU A 23 -113.09 22.85 11.23
N GLU A 24 -113.11 24.11 10.77
CA GLU A 24 -111.91 24.86 10.38
C GLU A 24 -110.95 25.09 11.56
N GLU A 25 -111.49 25.33 12.76
CA GLU A 25 -110.69 25.51 13.97
C GLU A 25 -109.93 24.22 14.38
N ILE A 26 -110.57 23.05 14.29
CA ILE A 26 -109.97 21.75 14.64
C ILE A 26 -108.90 21.32 13.61
N LEU A 27 -109.17 21.50 12.31
CA LEU A 27 -108.18 21.25 11.24
C LEU A 27 -106.99 22.22 11.34
N SER A 28 -107.22 23.49 11.70
CA SER A 28 -106.15 24.49 11.89
C SER A 28 -105.24 24.21 13.11
N LEU A 29 -105.79 23.55 14.15
CA LEU A 29 -105.05 23.15 15.35
C LEU A 29 -104.11 21.97 15.06
N GLN A 30 -104.58 20.95 14.35
CA GLN A 30 -103.75 19.80 13.94
C GLN A 30 -102.60 20.18 12.99
N GLU A 31 -102.82 21.15 12.10
CA GLU A 31 -101.77 21.64 11.19
C GLU A 31 -100.69 22.45 11.93
N LYS A 32 -101.05 23.20 12.99
CA LYS A 32 -100.10 23.90 13.86
C LYS A 32 -99.24 22.93 14.67
N ASP A 33 -99.85 21.87 15.20
CA ASP A 33 -99.13 20.83 15.94
C ASP A 33 -98.17 20.05 15.03
N PHE A 34 -98.57 19.74 13.79
CA PHE A 34 -97.68 19.14 12.79
C PHE A 34 -96.51 20.07 12.40
N ARG A 35 -96.77 21.37 12.20
CA ARG A 35 -95.72 22.37 11.93
C ARG A 35 -94.74 22.52 13.10
N LEU A 36 -95.23 22.48 14.34
CA LEU A 36 -94.40 22.51 15.54
C LEU A 36 -93.52 21.25 15.66
N LEU A 37 -94.07 20.08 15.34
CA LEU A 37 -93.32 18.83 15.29
C LEU A 37 -92.21 18.87 14.22
N MET A 38 -92.52 19.38 13.03
CA MET A 38 -91.52 19.56 11.96
C MET A 38 -90.41 20.55 12.35
N LEU A 39 -90.75 21.66 13.02
CA LEU A 39 -89.76 22.61 13.54
C LEU A 39 -88.83 21.96 14.57
N LYS A 40 -89.38 21.17 15.50
CA LYS A 40 -88.58 20.46 16.50
C LYS A 40 -87.64 19.43 15.85
N MET A 41 -88.12 18.67 14.87
CA MET A 41 -87.29 17.75 14.10
C MET A 41 -86.18 18.48 13.31
N MET A 42 -86.48 19.62 12.69
CA MET A 42 -85.47 20.42 11.99
C MET A 42 -84.42 20.98 12.95
N GLN A 43 -84.83 21.40 14.14
CA GLN A 43 -83.92 21.88 15.18
C GLN A 43 -83.03 20.75 15.72
N ASP A 44 -83.58 19.57 15.97
CA ASP A 44 -82.81 18.40 16.40
C ASP A 44 -81.79 17.96 15.34
N ILE A 45 -82.18 17.99 14.05
CA ILE A 45 -81.25 17.75 12.93
C ILE A 45 -80.17 18.82 12.87
N GLY A 46 -80.54 20.10 13.00
CA GLY A 46 -79.60 21.23 13.01
C GLY A 46 -78.56 21.10 14.13
N ASN A 47 -79.01 20.85 15.36
CA ASN A 47 -78.15 20.66 16.52
C ASN A 47 -77.21 19.45 16.36
N LYS A 48 -77.72 18.34 15.79
CA LYS A 48 -76.89 17.16 15.52
C LYS A 48 -75.82 17.44 14.47
N LEU A 49 -76.17 18.19 13.43
CA LEU A 49 -75.27 18.56 12.35
C LEU A 49 -74.20 19.56 12.83
N GLU A 50 -74.58 20.51 13.68
CA GLU A 50 -73.65 21.45 14.35
C GLU A 50 -72.67 20.72 15.27
N ALA A 51 -73.14 19.76 16.07
CA ALA A 51 -72.27 18.93 16.91
C ALA A 51 -71.30 18.04 16.08
N GLU A 52 -71.75 17.49 14.94
CA GLU A 52 -70.87 16.76 14.02
C GLU A 52 -69.84 17.69 13.36
N MET A 53 -70.24 18.92 13.00
CA MET A 53 -69.32 19.93 12.47
C MET A 53 -68.27 20.36 13.50
N ASP A 54 -68.66 20.60 14.75
CA ASP A 54 -67.75 20.95 15.82
C ASP A 54 -66.74 19.84 16.10
N ASN A 55 -67.19 18.57 16.13
CA ASN A 55 -66.31 17.41 16.30
C ASN A 55 -65.32 17.26 15.12
N LEU A 56 -65.80 17.45 13.88
CA LEU A 56 -64.92 17.46 12.70
C LEU A 56 -63.89 18.58 12.78
N GLN A 57 -64.29 19.79 13.18
CA GLN A 57 -63.39 20.92 13.34
C GLN A 57 -62.35 20.65 14.42
N GLU A 58 -62.75 20.08 15.56
CA GLU A 58 -61.85 19.71 16.65
C GLU A 58 -60.82 18.66 16.19
N THR A 59 -61.28 17.63 15.46
CA THR A 59 -60.43 16.55 14.94
C THR A 59 -59.41 17.10 13.94
N LEU A 60 -59.86 17.89 12.96
CA LEU A 60 -58.98 18.52 11.97
C LEU A 60 -57.95 19.45 12.62
N THR A 61 -58.36 20.19 13.66
CA THR A 61 -57.45 21.10 14.37
C THR A 61 -56.33 20.33 15.08
N LYS A 62 -56.66 19.21 15.73
CA LYS A 62 -55.67 18.33 16.38
C LYS A 62 -54.69 17.75 15.35
N GLU A 63 -55.19 17.22 14.24
CA GLU A 63 -54.34 16.67 13.18
C GLU A 63 -53.39 17.73 12.58
N ILE A 64 -53.87 18.96 12.35
CA ILE A 64 -53.03 20.06 11.85
C ILE A 64 -51.92 20.42 12.86
N GLN A 65 -52.23 20.43 14.15
CA GLN A 65 -51.24 20.68 15.20
C GLN A 65 -50.17 19.58 15.24
N ASP A 66 -50.57 18.31 15.16
CA ASP A 66 -49.64 17.17 15.12
C ASP A 66 -48.73 17.22 13.90
N ILE A 67 -49.27 17.57 12.72
CA ILE A 67 -48.48 17.74 11.50
C ILE A 67 -47.47 18.86 11.65
N LYS A 68 -47.87 20.02 12.21
CA LYS A 68 -46.97 21.14 12.44
C LYS A 68 -45.83 20.77 13.39
N PHE A 69 -46.14 20.08 14.48
CA PHE A 69 -45.14 19.63 15.44
C PHE A 69 -44.12 18.69 14.78
N LYS A 70 -44.59 17.69 14.02
CA LYS A 70 -43.71 16.79 13.26
C LYS A 70 -42.88 17.53 12.20
N GLN A 71 -43.44 18.55 11.57
CA GLN A 71 -42.72 19.38 10.59
C GLN A 71 -41.58 20.17 11.24
N GLU A 72 -41.77 20.70 12.45
CA GLU A 72 -40.73 21.38 13.21
C GLU A 72 -39.61 20.42 13.65
N GLU A 73 -39.96 19.23 14.12
CA GLU A 73 -38.98 18.19 14.47
C GLU A 73 -38.14 17.77 13.25
N MET A 74 -38.77 17.61 12.07
CA MET A 74 -38.05 17.36 10.82
C MET A 74 -37.13 18.51 10.42
N GLN A 75 -37.54 19.77 10.61
CA GLN A 75 -36.70 20.94 10.28
C GLN A 75 -35.44 20.99 11.16
N ASN A 76 -35.59 20.70 12.45
CA ASN A 76 -34.48 20.66 13.39
C ASN A 76 -33.47 19.55 13.01
N THR A 77 -33.96 18.34 12.75
CA THR A 77 -33.09 17.22 12.33
C THR A 77 -32.39 17.47 10.99
N ILE A 78 -33.08 18.06 9.99
CA ILE A 78 -32.46 18.47 8.72
C ILE A 78 -31.33 19.48 8.96
N THR A 79 -31.53 20.44 9.87
CA THR A 79 -30.52 21.46 10.17
C THR A 79 -29.29 20.85 10.85
N GLU A 80 -29.48 19.94 11.80
CA GLU A 80 -28.39 19.20 12.44
C GLU A 80 -27.59 18.36 11.43
N VAL A 81 -28.29 17.65 10.53
CA VAL A 81 -27.66 16.86 9.47
C VAL A 81 -26.85 17.76 8.53
N LYS A 82 -27.40 18.91 8.13
CA LYS A 82 -26.71 19.88 7.26
C LYS A 82 -25.42 20.38 7.90
N ASN A 83 -25.47 20.79 9.17
CA ASN A 83 -24.28 21.27 9.88
C ASN A 83 -23.22 20.17 10.01
N SER A 84 -23.64 18.94 10.28
CA SER A 84 -22.75 17.78 10.36
C SER A 84 -22.10 17.47 9.00
N LEU A 85 -22.85 17.62 7.90
CA LEU A 85 -22.35 17.43 6.53
C LEU A 85 -21.33 18.50 6.14
N GLU A 86 -21.58 19.77 6.47
CA GLU A 86 -20.63 20.87 6.25
C GLU A 86 -19.33 20.65 7.03
N ALA A 87 -19.42 20.23 8.30
CA ALA A 87 -18.27 19.87 9.11
C ALA A 87 -17.49 18.70 8.50
N ALA A 88 -18.18 17.65 8.02
CA ALA A 88 -17.54 16.52 7.36
C ALA A 88 -16.82 16.94 6.07
N ASN A 89 -17.44 17.77 5.23
CA ASN A 89 -16.83 18.28 4.00
C ASN A 89 -15.53 19.06 4.27
N SER A 90 -15.53 19.93 5.27
CA SER A 90 -14.32 20.68 5.64
C SER A 90 -13.17 19.76 6.07
N ARG A 91 -13.47 18.67 6.78
CA ARG A 91 -12.48 17.66 7.19
C ARG A 91 -11.97 16.85 6.00
N ILE A 92 -12.83 16.54 5.02
CA ILE A 92 -12.45 15.83 3.79
C ILE A 92 -11.48 16.69 2.98
N GLN A 93 -11.79 17.97 2.76
CA GLN A 93 -10.91 18.89 2.02
C GLN A 93 -9.53 19.00 2.68
N GLN A 94 -9.48 19.15 4.01
CA GLN A 94 -8.22 19.15 4.74
C GLN A 94 -7.44 17.82 4.60
N ALA A 95 -8.15 16.69 4.56
CA ALA A 95 -7.51 15.40 4.35
C ALA A 95 -6.95 15.26 2.93
N GLU A 96 -7.68 15.73 1.91
CA GLU A 96 -7.24 15.73 0.51
C GLU A 96 -5.97 16.56 0.30
N GLU A 97 -5.92 17.77 0.89
CA GLU A 97 -4.73 18.62 0.83
C GLU A 97 -3.52 17.93 1.48
N ARG A 98 -3.71 17.32 2.66
CA ARG A 98 -2.65 16.58 3.36
C ARG A 98 -2.20 15.35 2.56
N ILE A 99 -3.10 14.65 1.90
CA ILE A 99 -2.76 13.52 1.02
C ILE A 99 -1.91 14.01 -0.14
N SER A 100 -2.28 15.12 -0.79
CA SER A 100 -1.49 15.71 -1.88
C SER A 100 -0.08 16.12 -1.44
N GLU A 101 0.08 16.71 -0.24
CA GLU A 101 1.38 17.02 0.32
C GLU A 101 2.23 15.76 0.55
N VAL A 102 1.63 14.71 1.11
CA VAL A 102 2.30 13.43 1.35
C VAL A 102 2.72 12.76 0.04
N ASP A 103 1.86 12.76 -0.97
CA ASP A 103 2.14 12.18 -2.28
C ASP A 103 3.35 12.87 -2.95
N ASN A 104 3.40 14.21 -2.89
CA ASN A 104 4.55 14.96 -3.40
C ASN A 104 5.85 14.58 -2.68
N ARG A 105 5.80 14.47 -1.34
CA ARG A 105 6.97 14.05 -0.55
C ARG A 105 7.41 12.62 -0.87
N LEU A 106 6.47 11.71 -1.16
CA LEU A 106 6.79 10.33 -1.54
C LEU A 106 7.55 10.25 -2.87
N VAL A 107 7.21 11.10 -3.83
CA VAL A 107 7.95 11.18 -5.11
C VAL A 107 9.39 11.62 -4.85
N GLU A 108 9.61 12.68 -4.07
CA GLU A 108 10.96 13.15 -3.72
C GLU A 108 11.79 12.10 -2.98
N ILE A 109 11.18 11.36 -2.05
CA ILE A 109 11.83 10.26 -1.33
C ILE A 109 12.24 9.16 -2.30
N THR A 110 11.36 8.77 -3.21
CA THR A 110 11.62 7.72 -4.21
C THR A 110 12.80 8.09 -5.10
N ASP A 111 12.85 9.32 -5.62
CA ASP A 111 13.95 9.81 -6.43
C ASP A 111 15.28 9.83 -5.65
N ALA A 112 15.23 10.27 -4.39
CA ALA A 112 16.39 10.27 -3.50
C ALA A 112 16.90 8.85 -3.20
N GLU A 113 16.00 7.89 -3.00
CA GLU A 113 16.33 6.48 -2.79
C GLU A 113 16.97 5.86 -4.03
N GLN A 114 16.40 6.06 -5.22
CA GLN A 114 17.00 5.58 -6.46
C GLN A 114 18.40 6.16 -6.68
N LYS A 115 18.60 7.45 -6.36
CA LYS A 115 19.93 8.09 -6.43
C LYS A 115 20.90 7.49 -5.42
N ARG A 116 20.45 7.21 -4.18
CA ARG A 116 21.26 6.53 -3.15
C ARG A 116 21.63 5.11 -3.58
N GLU A 117 20.69 4.35 -4.15
CA GLU A 117 20.92 2.99 -4.62
C GLU A 117 21.98 2.95 -5.73
N LYS A 118 21.88 3.85 -6.72
CA LYS A 118 22.91 3.98 -7.77
C LYS A 118 24.29 4.26 -7.19
N ARG A 119 24.38 5.18 -6.21
CA ARG A 119 25.64 5.49 -5.52
C ARG A 119 26.18 4.29 -4.74
N LEU A 120 25.32 3.53 -4.07
CA LEU A 120 25.73 2.33 -3.32
C LEU A 120 26.26 1.25 -4.26
N LYS A 121 25.60 0.99 -5.40
CA LYS A 121 26.09 0.06 -6.42
C LYS A 121 27.48 0.48 -6.93
N THR A 122 27.67 1.74 -7.30
CA THR A 122 28.99 2.24 -7.73
C THR A 122 30.04 2.12 -6.64
N ASN A 123 29.68 2.40 -5.38
CA ASN A 123 30.59 2.25 -4.25
C ASN A 123 30.98 0.79 -4.01
N GLU A 124 30.04 -0.15 -4.12
CA GLU A 124 30.30 -1.59 -3.98
C GLU A 124 31.27 -2.07 -5.07
N GLU A 125 31.03 -1.69 -6.33
CA GLU A 125 31.93 -2.00 -7.43
C GLU A 125 33.32 -1.40 -7.22
N SER A 126 33.39 -0.16 -6.77
CA SER A 126 34.65 0.53 -6.47
C SER A 126 35.40 -0.16 -5.33
N LEU A 127 34.70 -0.58 -4.27
CA LEU A 127 35.30 -1.32 -3.15
C LEU A 127 35.82 -2.69 -3.61
N ARG A 128 35.06 -3.40 -4.46
CA ARG A 128 35.51 -4.66 -5.07
C ARG A 128 36.80 -4.46 -5.85
N GLU A 129 36.87 -3.43 -6.70
CA GLU A 129 38.08 -3.10 -7.47
C GLU A 129 39.26 -2.72 -6.58
N LEU A 130 39.04 -1.90 -5.54
CA LEU A 130 40.09 -1.54 -4.57
C LEU A 130 40.62 -2.77 -3.82
N TRP A 131 39.74 -3.65 -3.36
CA TRP A 131 40.14 -4.89 -2.69
C TRP A 131 40.90 -5.83 -3.62
N ASP A 132 40.43 -6.01 -4.85
CA ASP A 132 41.14 -6.81 -5.85
C ASP A 132 42.51 -6.20 -6.20
N ASN A 133 42.62 -4.88 -6.27
CA ASN A 133 43.87 -4.16 -6.46
C ASN A 133 44.86 -4.40 -5.30
N VAL A 134 44.38 -4.33 -4.05
CA VAL A 134 45.19 -4.62 -2.85
C VAL A 134 45.66 -6.08 -2.84
N LYS A 135 44.80 -7.00 -3.29
CA LYS A 135 45.09 -8.44 -3.37
C LYS A 135 45.83 -8.83 -4.66
N LEU A 136 46.07 -7.88 -5.56
CA LEU A 136 46.61 -8.15 -6.89
C LEU A 136 48.03 -8.72 -6.82
N THR A 137 48.80 -8.43 -5.78
CA THR A 137 50.14 -9.01 -5.56
C THR A 137 50.16 -10.22 -4.63
N ASN A 138 49.00 -10.65 -4.11
CA ASN A 138 48.91 -11.72 -3.13
C ASN A 138 48.84 -13.11 -3.80
N ILE A 139 49.58 -14.07 -3.24
CA ILE A 139 49.51 -15.51 -3.52
C ILE A 139 49.03 -16.23 -2.26
N ARG A 140 48.08 -17.14 -2.45
CA ARG A 140 47.57 -18.04 -1.41
C ARG A 140 48.18 -19.43 -1.56
N ILE A 141 48.77 -19.94 -0.49
CA ILE A 141 49.33 -21.30 -0.40
C ILE A 141 48.44 -22.14 0.52
N ILE A 142 48.01 -23.29 0.02
CA ILE A 142 47.13 -24.23 0.73
C ILE A 142 47.83 -25.59 0.81
N GLY A 143 47.74 -26.24 1.97
CA GLY A 143 48.28 -27.59 2.19
C GLY A 143 49.61 -27.65 2.95
N VAL A 144 50.17 -26.51 3.39
CA VAL A 144 51.38 -26.50 4.23
C VAL A 144 51.02 -26.95 5.66
N PRO A 145 51.77 -27.86 6.31
CA PRO A 145 51.51 -28.25 7.70
C PRO A 145 51.58 -27.08 8.69
N GLU A 146 50.77 -27.11 9.76
CA GLU A 146 50.81 -26.08 10.82
C GLU A 146 52.13 -26.16 11.62
N GLY A 147 52.72 -25.01 11.95
CA GLY A 147 53.88 -24.92 12.85
C GLY A 147 55.25 -24.94 12.18
N GLU A 148 55.32 -25.24 10.87
CA GLU A 148 56.54 -25.09 10.07
C GLU A 148 57.04 -23.63 10.06
N GLU A 149 56.12 -22.65 10.17
CA GLU A 149 56.45 -21.23 10.21
C GLU A 149 57.33 -20.87 11.41
N ARG A 150 57.12 -21.53 12.56
CA ARG A 150 57.87 -21.22 13.79
C ARG A 150 59.35 -21.55 13.67
N LYS A 151 59.69 -22.52 12.82
CA LYS A 151 61.08 -22.99 12.65
C LYS A 151 61.85 -22.17 11.64
N LYS A 152 61.21 -21.78 10.53
CA LYS A 152 61.91 -21.18 9.37
C LYS A 152 61.37 -19.82 8.94
N GLY A 153 60.20 -19.40 9.43
CA GLY A 153 59.45 -18.26 8.89
C GLY A 153 58.67 -18.64 7.62
N THR A 154 57.52 -17.99 7.43
CA THR A 154 56.64 -18.11 6.25
C THR A 154 57.36 -17.79 4.94
N GLU A 155 58.25 -16.80 4.94
CA GLU A 155 59.05 -16.41 3.78
C GLU A 155 59.96 -17.55 3.30
N LYS A 156 60.69 -18.19 4.23
CA LYS A 156 61.58 -19.31 3.88
C LYS A 156 60.81 -20.54 3.39
N ILE A 157 59.58 -20.74 3.88
CA ILE A 157 58.70 -21.78 3.34
C ILE A 157 58.41 -21.50 1.86
N PHE A 158 58.00 -20.28 1.54
CA PHE A 158 57.73 -19.89 0.15
C PHE A 158 58.97 -20.01 -0.74
N GLN A 159 60.13 -19.54 -0.26
CA GLN A 159 61.41 -19.68 -0.96
C GLN A 159 61.77 -21.16 -1.21
N GLY A 160 61.54 -22.03 -0.22
CA GLY A 160 61.74 -23.47 -0.35
C GLY A 160 60.82 -24.10 -1.41
N ILE A 161 59.54 -23.69 -1.45
CA ILE A 161 58.59 -24.12 -2.48
C ILE A 161 59.08 -23.70 -3.87
N LEU A 162 59.53 -22.44 -4.03
CA LEU A 162 60.02 -21.95 -5.31
C LEU A 162 61.27 -22.71 -5.77
N ALA A 163 62.23 -22.96 -4.88
CA ALA A 163 63.45 -23.70 -5.20
C ALA A 163 63.17 -25.17 -5.57
N GLU A 164 62.27 -25.83 -4.83
CA GLU A 164 61.86 -27.22 -5.10
C GLU A 164 61.11 -27.34 -6.43
N ASN A 165 60.27 -26.36 -6.78
CA ASN A 165 59.35 -26.49 -7.91
C ASN A 165 59.77 -25.76 -9.18
N PHE A 166 60.42 -24.61 -9.06
CA PHE A 166 60.72 -23.69 -10.14
C PHE A 166 62.19 -23.27 -10.13
N PRO A 167 63.15 -24.22 -10.27
CA PRO A 167 64.58 -23.92 -10.17
C PRO A 167 65.06 -22.92 -11.24
N LYS A 168 64.38 -22.87 -12.40
CA LYS A 168 64.66 -21.94 -13.49
C LYS A 168 64.28 -20.48 -13.19
N MET A 169 63.58 -20.21 -12.09
CA MET A 169 63.07 -18.88 -11.76
C MET A 169 64.12 -17.98 -11.07
N GLY A 170 65.31 -18.51 -10.79
CA GLY A 170 66.49 -17.78 -10.31
C GLY A 170 66.38 -17.22 -8.88
N LYS A 171 67.52 -16.88 -8.27
CA LYS A 171 67.55 -16.26 -6.93
C LYS A 171 66.92 -14.86 -6.88
N GLU A 172 66.69 -14.24 -8.03
CA GLU A 172 66.12 -12.89 -8.18
C GLU A 172 64.63 -12.79 -7.79
N SER A 173 63.89 -13.91 -7.81
CA SER A 173 62.50 -13.96 -7.34
C SER A 173 62.37 -14.05 -5.81
N LEU A 174 63.46 -14.33 -5.09
CA LEU A 174 63.46 -14.62 -3.65
C LEU A 174 63.48 -13.35 -2.77
N THR A 175 63.87 -12.19 -3.32
CA THR A 175 64.06 -10.91 -2.59
C THR A 175 62.85 -9.97 -2.65
N GLN A 176 61.74 -10.40 -3.27
CA GLN A 176 60.59 -9.53 -3.60
C GLN A 176 59.33 -9.82 -2.78
N ILE A 177 59.48 -10.43 -1.59
CA ILE A 177 58.38 -10.64 -0.65
C ILE A 177 58.23 -9.39 0.20
N GLN A 178 57.04 -8.80 0.21
CA GLN A 178 56.70 -7.67 1.07
C GLN A 178 56.17 -8.14 2.43
N GLU A 179 55.33 -9.17 2.42
CA GLU A 179 54.71 -9.71 3.62
C GLU A 179 54.43 -11.20 3.40
N ALA A 180 54.60 -12.00 4.43
CA ALA A 180 54.29 -13.42 4.40
C ALA A 180 53.70 -13.83 5.74
N GLN A 181 52.42 -14.18 5.76
CA GLN A 181 51.77 -14.54 7.01
C GLN A 181 50.74 -15.64 6.83
N ARG A 182 50.43 -16.29 7.95
CA ARG A 182 49.42 -17.34 8.00
C ARG A 182 48.10 -16.76 8.45
N GLU A 183 47.05 -16.96 7.66
CA GLU A 183 45.74 -16.38 7.92
C GLU A 183 44.66 -17.44 8.20
N PRO A 184 43.80 -17.22 9.20
CA PRO A 184 43.82 -16.13 10.20
C PRO A 184 44.96 -16.29 11.23
N TYR A 185 45.41 -15.20 11.88
CA TYR A 185 46.52 -15.23 12.87
C TYR A 185 46.26 -16.21 14.03
N LYS A 186 45.03 -16.26 14.54
CA LYS A 186 44.62 -17.15 15.62
C LYS A 186 44.20 -18.52 15.08
N ILE A 187 44.70 -19.59 15.70
CA ILE A 187 44.25 -20.96 15.44
C ILE A 187 42.86 -21.13 16.03
N ASN A 188 41.91 -21.62 15.23
CA ASN A 188 40.59 -22.01 15.72
C ASN A 188 40.58 -23.54 15.94
N PRO A 189 40.50 -24.04 17.18
CA PRO A 189 40.54 -25.47 17.46
C PRO A 189 39.34 -26.23 16.89
N ARG A 190 38.25 -25.55 16.50
CA ARG A 190 37.08 -26.18 15.85
C ARG A 190 37.25 -26.43 14.35
N ARG A 191 38.33 -25.92 13.72
CA ARG A 191 38.60 -26.11 12.29
C ARG A 191 39.71 -27.14 12.11
N ASN A 192 39.37 -28.25 11.47
CA ASN A 192 40.35 -29.32 11.16
C ASN A 192 41.16 -29.03 9.88
N THR A 193 40.83 -27.96 9.16
CA THR A 193 41.53 -27.55 7.94
C THR A 193 42.77 -26.72 8.26
N LEU A 194 43.89 -27.05 7.62
CA LEU A 194 45.12 -26.26 7.70
C LEU A 194 44.88 -24.82 7.25
N ARG A 195 45.38 -23.83 8.00
CA ARG A 195 45.33 -22.43 7.60
C ARG A 195 46.14 -22.20 6.33
N HIS A 196 45.74 -21.21 5.55
CA HIS A 196 46.47 -20.85 4.34
C HIS A 196 47.55 -19.82 4.67
N ILE A 197 48.61 -19.81 3.88
CA ILE A 197 49.64 -18.78 3.94
C ILE A 197 49.36 -17.77 2.84
N LEU A 198 49.33 -16.49 3.19
CA LEU A 198 49.24 -15.37 2.28
C LEU A 198 50.64 -14.78 2.09
N ILE A 199 51.09 -14.72 0.85
CA ILE A 199 52.35 -14.10 0.45
C ILE A 199 52.04 -12.87 -0.40
N LYS A 200 52.44 -11.70 0.06
CA LYS A 200 52.36 -10.44 -0.68
C LYS A 200 53.69 -10.19 -1.36
N LEU A 201 53.67 -10.09 -2.69
CA LEU A 201 54.85 -9.74 -3.49
C LEU A 201 54.91 -8.24 -3.73
N THR A 202 56.09 -7.71 -4.01
CA THR A 202 56.26 -6.29 -4.39
C THR A 202 55.82 -6.02 -5.82
N LYS A 203 55.95 -7.00 -6.72
CA LYS A 203 55.60 -6.88 -8.14
C LYS A 203 54.52 -7.87 -8.58
N ILE A 204 53.53 -7.37 -9.30
CA ILE A 204 52.44 -8.18 -9.88
C ILE A 204 52.99 -9.17 -10.93
N LYS A 205 53.97 -8.74 -11.73
CA LYS A 205 54.60 -9.59 -12.76
C LYS A 205 55.18 -10.88 -12.19
N ASP A 206 55.75 -10.81 -10.99
CA ASP A 206 56.35 -11.99 -10.35
C ASP A 206 55.28 -12.96 -9.86
N LYS A 207 54.17 -12.44 -9.32
CA LYS A 207 52.99 -13.26 -8.99
C LYS A 207 52.48 -14.01 -10.21
N GLU A 208 52.28 -13.31 -11.33
CA GLU A 208 51.76 -13.91 -12.55
C GLU A 208 52.70 -14.99 -13.10
N LYS A 209 54.02 -14.74 -13.08
CA LYS A 209 55.03 -15.71 -13.51
C LYS A 209 55.02 -16.97 -12.65
N ILE A 210 54.91 -16.82 -11.32
CA ILE A 210 54.86 -17.94 -10.37
C ILE A 210 53.57 -18.75 -10.56
N LEU A 211 52.41 -18.09 -10.63
CA LEU A 211 51.13 -18.77 -10.81
C LEU A 211 51.04 -19.47 -12.17
N LYS A 212 51.59 -18.87 -13.23
CA LYS A 212 51.68 -19.50 -14.55
C LYS A 212 52.55 -20.75 -14.52
N ALA A 213 53.75 -20.68 -13.95
CA ALA A 213 54.63 -21.83 -13.81
C ALA A 213 53.98 -22.95 -12.96
N ALA A 214 53.25 -22.58 -11.90
CA ALA A 214 52.49 -23.53 -11.09
C ALA A 214 51.40 -24.24 -11.90
N ARG A 215 50.67 -23.52 -12.76
CA ARG A 215 49.67 -24.10 -13.67
C ARG A 215 50.31 -25.05 -14.69
N GLU A 216 51.45 -24.67 -15.28
CA GLU A 216 52.18 -25.49 -16.27
C GLU A 216 52.72 -26.78 -15.65
N LYS A 217 53.24 -26.71 -14.42
CA LYS A 217 53.76 -27.87 -13.70
C LYS A 217 52.66 -28.86 -13.27
N LYS A 218 51.41 -28.39 -13.10
CA LYS A 218 50.23 -29.12 -12.60
C LYS A 218 50.31 -29.61 -11.15
N GLN A 219 51.45 -30.13 -10.70
CA GLN A 219 51.68 -30.58 -9.33
C GLN A 219 52.82 -29.79 -8.68
N VAL A 220 52.47 -29.07 -7.61
CA VAL A 220 53.43 -28.32 -6.79
C VAL A 220 53.57 -29.05 -5.46
N THR A 221 54.80 -29.28 -5.01
CA THR A 221 55.09 -30.00 -3.76
C THR A 221 55.84 -29.15 -2.77
N TYR A 222 55.74 -29.47 -1.48
CA TYR A 222 56.58 -28.94 -0.42
C TYR A 222 57.03 -30.10 0.46
N LYS A 223 58.34 -30.38 0.48
CA LYS A 223 58.89 -31.56 1.19
C LYS A 223 58.18 -32.86 0.79
N GLY A 224 57.88 -33.02 -0.51
CA GLY A 224 57.15 -34.17 -1.04
C GLY A 224 55.63 -34.16 -0.79
N THR A 225 55.08 -33.22 -0.03
CA THR A 225 53.61 -33.09 0.16
C THR A 225 53.00 -32.22 -0.93
N PRO A 226 51.93 -32.64 -1.62
CA PRO A 226 51.28 -31.81 -2.63
C PRO A 226 50.62 -30.58 -2.00
N ILE A 227 50.84 -29.41 -2.61
CA ILE A 227 50.29 -28.13 -2.19
C ILE A 227 49.64 -27.41 -3.37
N ARG A 228 48.79 -26.43 -3.06
CA ARG A 228 48.13 -25.61 -4.07
C ARG A 228 48.51 -24.15 -3.92
N LEU A 229 49.01 -23.57 -5.01
CA LEU A 229 49.19 -22.13 -5.18
C LEU A 229 47.99 -21.55 -5.91
N SER A 230 47.46 -20.44 -5.44
CA SER A 230 46.31 -19.78 -6.05
C SER A 230 46.42 -18.26 -5.89
N ALA A 231 45.78 -17.51 -6.78
CA ALA A 231 45.61 -16.07 -6.59
C ALA A 231 44.63 -15.80 -5.44
N ASP A 232 44.91 -14.77 -4.66
CA ASP A 232 43.94 -14.20 -3.72
C ASP A 232 43.04 -13.19 -4.45
N PHE A 233 41.74 -13.24 -4.17
CA PHE A 233 40.70 -12.41 -4.76
C PHE A 233 39.73 -11.94 -3.67
N SER A 234 39.00 -10.86 -3.92
CA SER A 234 37.86 -10.45 -3.09
C SER A 234 36.77 -11.53 -3.03
N ALA A 235 35.91 -11.47 -2.01
CA ALA A 235 34.85 -12.45 -1.84
C ALA A 235 33.85 -12.39 -3.00
N GLU A 236 33.57 -11.19 -3.47
CA GLU A 236 32.69 -10.84 -4.59
C GLU A 236 33.25 -11.42 -5.89
N THR A 237 34.54 -11.24 -6.17
CA THR A 237 35.18 -11.81 -7.36
C THR A 237 35.27 -13.34 -7.29
N LEU A 238 35.48 -13.92 -6.11
CA LEU A 238 35.40 -15.37 -5.92
C LEU A 238 33.98 -15.90 -6.18
N GLN A 239 32.96 -15.17 -5.74
CA GLN A 239 31.56 -15.53 -5.94
C GLN A 239 31.18 -15.48 -7.43
N ALA A 240 31.49 -14.39 -8.13
CA ALA A 240 31.23 -14.26 -9.56
C ALA A 240 31.95 -15.35 -10.38
N ARG A 241 33.15 -15.78 -9.95
CA ARG A 241 33.87 -16.92 -10.56
C ARG A 241 33.16 -18.25 -10.34
N ARG A 242 32.57 -18.49 -9.17
CA ARG A 242 31.81 -19.72 -8.87
C ARG A 242 30.56 -19.80 -9.74
N GLU A 243 29.75 -18.75 -9.72
CA GLU A 243 28.52 -18.66 -10.54
C GLU A 243 28.82 -18.89 -12.02
N ARG A 244 29.89 -18.26 -12.52
CA ARG A 244 30.34 -18.49 -13.89
C ARG A 244 30.80 -19.93 -14.14
N HIS A 245 31.55 -20.53 -13.21
CA HIS A 245 32.01 -21.90 -13.34
C HIS A 245 30.83 -22.87 -13.40
N ASP A 246 29.79 -22.64 -12.59
CA ASP A 246 28.56 -23.43 -12.57
C ASP A 246 27.83 -23.33 -13.91
N ILE A 247 27.68 -22.13 -14.47
CA ILE A 247 27.12 -21.90 -15.80
C ILE A 247 27.93 -22.65 -16.88
N LEU A 248 29.25 -22.54 -16.86
CA LEU A 248 30.14 -23.23 -17.81
C LEU A 248 30.04 -24.75 -17.71
N ASN A 249 29.90 -25.29 -16.50
CA ASN A 249 29.74 -26.74 -16.29
C ASN A 249 28.41 -27.24 -16.87
N VAL A 250 27.32 -26.50 -16.67
CA VAL A 250 26.02 -26.80 -17.29
C VAL A 250 26.10 -26.75 -18.82
N MET A 251 26.79 -25.74 -19.37
CA MET A 251 26.97 -25.61 -20.83
C MET A 251 27.84 -26.73 -21.42
N LYS A 252 28.87 -27.22 -20.74
CA LYS A 252 29.69 -28.33 -21.26
C LYS A 252 28.92 -29.65 -21.40
N GLY A 253 27.89 -29.86 -20.57
CA GLY A 253 26.99 -31.02 -20.67
C GLY A 253 26.03 -30.98 -21.87
N LYS A 254 25.82 -29.80 -22.48
CA LYS A 254 24.97 -29.60 -23.65
C LYS A 254 25.85 -29.10 -24.79
N LYS A 255 26.22 -29.92 -25.78
CA LYS A 255 26.97 -29.46 -26.96
C LYS A 255 26.30 -28.18 -27.51
N PRO A 256 26.88 -26.98 -27.35
CA PRO A 256 26.19 -25.77 -27.77
C PRO A 256 26.26 -25.66 -29.29
N PRO A 257 25.16 -25.31 -29.99
CA PRO A 257 25.20 -25.01 -31.40
C PRO A 257 25.92 -23.66 -31.58
N THR A 258 27.15 -23.72 -32.06
CA THR A 258 27.90 -22.59 -32.65
C THR A 258 28.39 -21.52 -31.65
N LYS A 259 29.53 -20.90 -32.01
CA LYS A 259 30.37 -20.01 -31.21
C LYS A 259 29.60 -18.85 -30.57
N ILE A 260 29.38 -18.92 -29.25
CA ILE A 260 29.09 -17.75 -28.43
C ILE A 260 30.44 -17.20 -27.94
N THR A 261 30.90 -16.12 -28.58
CA THR A 261 32.00 -15.30 -28.07
C THR A 261 31.49 -14.56 -26.83
N LEU A 262 31.90 -15.00 -25.64
CA LEU A 262 31.57 -14.31 -24.38
C LEU A 262 32.19 -12.89 -24.39
N PRO A 263 31.47 -11.86 -23.93
CA PRO A 263 31.92 -10.47 -23.98
C PRO A 263 33.20 -10.24 -23.15
N SER A 264 34.06 -9.36 -23.65
CA SER A 264 35.50 -9.17 -23.37
C SER A 264 35.91 -8.93 -21.91
N LYS A 265 34.98 -8.68 -20.98
CA LYS A 265 35.25 -8.69 -19.53
C LYS A 265 35.40 -10.13 -18.97
N ALA A 266 35.11 -11.12 -19.81
CA ALA A 266 35.14 -12.54 -19.51
C ALA A 266 36.56 -13.18 -19.53
N LEU A 267 37.62 -12.41 -19.76
CA LEU A 267 39.00 -12.89 -19.93
C LEU A 267 39.90 -12.64 -18.71
N ILE A 268 39.40 -12.79 -17.48
CA ILE A 268 40.33 -13.01 -16.37
C ILE A 268 40.75 -14.48 -16.43
N GLN A 269 41.89 -14.71 -17.10
CA GLN A 269 42.52 -15.99 -17.39
C GLN A 269 42.32 -17.07 -16.32
N ILE A 270 41.58 -18.12 -16.73
CA ILE A 270 41.58 -19.46 -16.14
C ILE A 270 43.02 -19.98 -16.03
#